data_AF-A0A2A2AW01-F1
#
_entry.id   AF-A0A2A2AW01-F1
#
_cell.length_a   1.000
_cell.length_b   1.000
_cell.length_c   1.000
_cell.angle_alpha   90.00
_cell.angle_beta   90.00
_cell.angle_gamma   90.00
#
_symmetry.space_group_name_H-M   'P 1'
#
loop_
_entity.id
_entity.type
_entity.pdbx_description
1 polymer ?
#
loop_
_entity_poly.entity_id
_entity_poly.type
_entity_poly.pdbx_seq_one_letter_code
_entity_poly.pdbx_strand_id
1 'polypeptide(L)'
;MAWALQAALLQAAWQAQGRMPPLLASLALALLLGALLKPLLAWRMLRQEVQAVEQALGQSLPDGRAQLARLVSRETARLDAAQVRESAIETLAENLSDSVIAPLFWFALLGLPGAALYRFANTADAMWGYPGQRGGRDWQWAGKWAARADDVLSWLPARLTALLLLLANPAQGGWRRGTWQQLGAQARKTPSPNGGWPMAATALLLGCRLGKPGAYVLHPQAPAPQPAQTAQALALAGRALALWLLAAWLLAALCGLWALAASASVKGAL
;
A
#
# COMPACT_ATOMS: atom_id res chain seq x y z
N MET A 1 17.24 16.38 -10.61
CA MET A 1 16.10 17.09 -11.25
C MET A 1 14.88 17.17 -10.34
N ALA A 2 14.21 16.07 -9.96
CA ALA A 2 12.93 16.12 -9.19
C ALA A 2 12.97 17.00 -7.92
N TRP A 3 14.02 16.90 -7.10
CA TRP A 3 14.19 17.70 -5.88
C TRP A 3 14.28 19.21 -6.13
N ALA A 4 14.99 19.64 -7.17
CA ALA A 4 15.09 21.05 -7.55
C ALA A 4 13.75 21.59 -8.05
N LEU A 5 12.99 20.77 -8.79
CA LEU A 5 11.63 21.13 -9.23
C LEU A 5 10.67 21.28 -8.04
N GLN A 6 10.71 20.37 -7.07
CA GLN A 6 9.89 20.46 -5.85
C GLN A 6 10.24 21.69 -5.00
N ALA A 7 11.53 21.98 -4.81
CA ALA A 7 11.98 23.17 -4.09
C ALA A 7 11.52 24.47 -4.80
N ALA A 8 11.69 24.56 -6.12
CA ALA A 8 11.24 25.70 -6.92
C ALA A 8 9.71 25.88 -6.87
N LEU A 9 8.94 24.79 -6.91
CA LEU A 9 7.48 24.81 -6.80
C LEU A 9 7.00 25.28 -5.42
N LEU A 10 7.63 24.82 -4.34
CA LEU A 10 7.34 25.29 -2.98
C LEU A 10 7.70 26.77 -2.80
N GLN A 11 8.83 27.21 -3.35
CA GLN A 11 9.27 28.60 -3.26
C GLN A 11 8.40 29.55 -4.11
N ALA A 12 7.94 29.10 -5.27
CA ALA A 12 6.96 29.82 -6.08
C ALA A 12 5.60 29.92 -5.38
N ALA A 13 5.13 28.85 -4.74
CA ALA A 13 3.90 28.86 -3.94
C ALA A 13 4.00 29.85 -2.75
N TRP A 14 5.13 29.86 -2.04
CA TRP A 14 5.42 30.81 -0.96
C TRP A 14 5.37 32.27 -1.44
N GLN A 15 6.01 32.57 -2.58
CA GLN A 15 5.98 33.93 -3.18
C GLN A 15 4.60 34.33 -3.75
N ALA A 16 3.78 33.35 -4.15
CA ALA A 16 2.42 33.60 -4.66
C ALA A 16 1.39 33.81 -3.54
N GLN A 17 1.62 33.26 -2.34
CA GLN A 17 0.68 33.30 -1.22
C GLN A 17 0.30 34.72 -0.79
N GLY A 18 1.21 35.69 -0.90
CA GLY A 18 0.93 37.11 -0.60
C GLY A 18 0.11 37.87 -1.66
N ARG A 19 -0.24 37.23 -2.78
CA ARG A 19 -0.97 37.85 -3.91
C ARG A 19 -2.36 37.25 -4.16
N MET A 20 -2.78 36.28 -3.36
CA MET A 20 -4.05 35.57 -3.51
C MET A 20 -4.85 35.56 -2.20
N PRO A 21 -6.19 35.51 -2.26
CA PRO A 21 -7.02 35.15 -1.11
C PRO A 21 -6.51 33.85 -0.45
N PRO A 22 -6.45 33.74 0.88
CA PRO A 22 -5.83 32.60 1.57
C PRO A 22 -6.48 31.26 1.25
N LEU A 23 -7.79 31.26 0.96
CA LEU A 23 -8.53 30.09 0.48
C LEU A 23 -7.99 29.58 -0.87
N LEU A 24 -7.73 30.49 -1.83
CA LEU A 24 -7.25 30.13 -3.17
C LEU A 24 -5.79 29.67 -3.12
N ALA A 25 -4.95 30.31 -2.32
CA ALA A 25 -3.57 29.86 -2.08
C ALA A 25 -3.54 28.45 -1.46
N SER A 26 -4.40 28.18 -0.48
CA SER A 26 -4.51 26.85 0.16
C SER A 26 -5.01 25.78 -0.82
N LEU A 27 -6.01 26.11 -1.65
CA LEU A 27 -6.53 25.21 -2.68
C LEU A 27 -5.47 24.90 -3.74
N ALA A 28 -4.75 25.90 -4.23
CA ALA A 28 -3.67 25.73 -5.21
C ALA A 28 -2.54 24.84 -4.66
N LEU A 29 -2.14 25.04 -3.40
CA LEU A 29 -1.16 24.18 -2.73
C LEU A 29 -1.67 22.74 -2.56
N ALA A 30 -2.93 22.55 -2.16
CA ALA A 30 -3.52 21.22 -2.03
C ALA A 30 -3.58 20.47 -3.37
N LEU A 31 -3.96 21.15 -4.45
CA LEU A 31 -3.96 20.58 -5.81
C LEU A 31 -2.55 20.22 -6.28
N LEU A 32 -1.56 21.08 -6.02
CA LEU A 32 -0.15 20.84 -6.36
C LEU A 32 0.43 19.64 -5.59
N LEU A 33 0.19 19.56 -4.28
CA LEU A 33 0.60 18.41 -3.47
C LEU A 33 -0.07 17.12 -3.94
N GLY A 34 -1.38 17.17 -4.26
CA GLY A 34 -2.11 16.03 -4.82
C GLY A 34 -1.55 15.56 -6.16
N ALA A 35 -1.22 16.48 -7.06
CA ALA A 35 -0.61 16.17 -8.36
C ALA A 35 0.78 15.53 -8.22
N LEU A 36 1.61 16.02 -7.29
CA LEU A 36 2.95 15.50 -7.01
C LEU A 36 2.95 14.16 -6.24
N LEU A 37 1.95 13.94 -5.38
CA LEU A 37 1.77 12.68 -4.65
C LEU A 37 1.19 11.56 -5.53
N LYS A 38 0.29 11.90 -6.46
CA LYS A 38 -0.39 10.92 -7.33
C LYS A 38 0.54 9.91 -8.04
N PRO A 39 1.68 10.27 -8.66
CA PRO A 39 2.57 9.29 -9.31
C PRO A 39 3.24 8.32 -8.32
N LEU A 40 3.26 8.62 -7.02
CA LEU A 40 3.81 7.75 -5.97
C LEU A 40 2.80 6.66 -5.52
N LEU A 41 1.57 6.68 -6.05
CA LEU A 41 0.46 5.80 -5.64
C LEU A 41 -0.07 4.94 -6.81
N ALA A 42 -0.06 3.62 -6.67
CA ALA A 42 -0.49 2.69 -7.72
C ALA A 42 -1.97 2.25 -7.64
N TRP A 43 -2.75 2.67 -6.63
CA TRP A 43 -4.09 2.14 -6.32
C TRP A 43 -5.00 1.89 -7.53
N ARG A 44 -5.14 2.86 -8.44
CA ARG A 44 -6.01 2.72 -9.63
C ARG A 44 -5.55 1.58 -10.54
N MET A 45 -4.26 1.48 -10.82
CA MET A 45 -3.69 0.42 -11.65
C MET A 45 -3.82 -0.94 -10.95
N LEU A 46 -3.44 -1.03 -9.68
CA LEU A 46 -3.55 -2.25 -8.88
C LEU A 46 -4.99 -2.81 -8.88
N ARG A 47 -5.98 -1.95 -8.62
CA ARG A 47 -7.40 -2.32 -8.64
C ARG A 47 -7.84 -2.78 -10.04
N GLN A 48 -7.43 -2.08 -11.09
CA GLN A 48 -7.80 -2.41 -12.48
C GLN A 48 -7.21 -3.75 -12.93
N GLU A 49 -5.92 -3.98 -12.69
CA GLU A 49 -5.24 -5.22 -13.09
C GLU A 49 -5.79 -6.45 -12.34
N VAL A 50 -6.00 -6.35 -11.02
CA VAL A 50 -6.57 -7.47 -10.22
C VAL A 50 -8.02 -7.75 -10.62
N GLN A 51 -8.82 -6.71 -10.92
CA GLN A 51 -10.17 -6.89 -11.47
C GLN A 51 -10.13 -7.55 -12.86
N ALA A 52 -9.17 -7.16 -13.71
CA ALA A 52 -9.01 -7.73 -15.04
C ALA A 52 -8.59 -9.22 -15.00
N VAL A 53 -7.84 -9.68 -13.97
CA VAL A 53 -7.55 -11.12 -13.80
C VAL A 53 -8.84 -11.94 -13.65
N GLU A 54 -9.80 -11.49 -12.85
CA GLU A 54 -11.08 -12.18 -12.69
C GLU A 54 -11.92 -12.12 -13.97
N GLN A 55 -11.90 -10.99 -14.68
CA GLN A 55 -12.58 -10.85 -15.98
C GLN A 55 -12.00 -11.78 -17.06
N ALA A 56 -10.68 -11.90 -17.11
CA ALA A 56 -9.98 -12.80 -18.03
C ALA A 56 -10.20 -14.27 -17.67
N LEU A 57 -10.19 -14.64 -16.37
CA LEU A 57 -10.59 -15.98 -15.91
C LEU A 57 -12.05 -16.34 -16.28
N GLY A 58 -12.93 -15.34 -16.41
CA GLY A 58 -14.29 -15.52 -16.91
C GLY A 58 -14.39 -15.81 -18.42
N GLN A 59 -13.32 -15.56 -19.18
CA GLN A 59 -13.19 -15.92 -20.60
C GLN A 59 -12.51 -17.28 -20.75
N SER A 60 -11.30 -17.42 -20.20
CA SER A 60 -10.59 -18.70 -20.17
C SER A 60 -9.48 -18.73 -19.10
N LEU A 61 -9.05 -19.94 -18.72
CA LEU A 61 -7.88 -20.11 -17.83
C LEU A 61 -6.57 -19.59 -18.47
N PRO A 62 -6.26 -19.85 -19.75
CA PRO A 62 -5.14 -19.20 -20.45
C PRO A 62 -5.15 -17.67 -20.35
N ASP A 63 -6.29 -17.02 -20.57
CA ASP A 63 -6.38 -15.55 -20.51
C ASP A 63 -6.16 -15.04 -19.09
N GLY A 64 -6.74 -15.70 -18.08
CA GLY A 64 -6.48 -15.41 -16.67
C GLY A 64 -5.00 -15.55 -16.27
N ARG A 65 -4.31 -16.58 -16.77
CA ARG A 65 -2.86 -16.78 -16.56
C ARG A 65 -2.02 -15.70 -17.25
N ALA A 66 -2.39 -15.30 -18.47
CA ALA A 66 -1.71 -14.26 -19.24
C ALA A 66 -1.91 -12.86 -18.62
N GLN A 67 -3.12 -12.56 -18.13
CA GLN A 67 -3.41 -11.35 -17.39
C GLN A 67 -2.61 -11.30 -16.08
N LEU A 68 -2.59 -12.39 -15.31
CA LEU A 68 -1.82 -12.48 -14.07
C LEU A 68 -0.31 -12.32 -14.30
N ALA A 69 0.23 -12.78 -15.43
CA ALA A 69 1.66 -12.65 -15.75
C ALA A 69 2.15 -11.19 -15.89
N ARG A 70 1.24 -10.20 -16.00
CA ARG A 70 1.58 -8.76 -15.93
C ARG A 70 1.58 -8.19 -14.51
N LEU A 71 1.14 -8.96 -13.51
CA LEU A 71 1.15 -8.60 -12.09
C LEU A 71 2.26 -9.26 -11.29
N VAL A 72 2.66 -10.49 -11.64
CA VAL A 72 3.59 -11.31 -10.84
C VAL A 72 4.81 -11.76 -11.65
N SER A 73 5.96 -11.86 -11.00
CA SER A 73 7.20 -12.40 -11.60
C SER A 73 7.32 -13.93 -11.55
N ARG A 74 6.30 -14.64 -11.01
CA ARG A 74 6.28 -16.12 -10.93
C ARG A 74 5.71 -16.74 -12.20
N GLU A 75 6.16 -17.95 -12.55
CA GLU A 75 5.58 -18.72 -13.67
C GLU A 75 4.07 -18.93 -13.44
N THR A 76 3.22 -18.43 -14.36
CA THR A 76 1.76 -18.58 -14.29
C THR A 76 1.23 -19.75 -15.12
N ALA A 77 2.03 -20.29 -16.04
CA ALA A 77 1.60 -21.27 -17.04
C ALA A 77 0.99 -22.55 -16.45
N ARG A 78 1.40 -22.94 -15.24
CA ARG A 78 0.93 -24.15 -14.54
C ARG A 78 -0.17 -23.91 -13.52
N LEU A 79 -0.53 -22.66 -13.24
CA LEU A 79 -1.46 -22.32 -12.16
C LEU A 79 -2.90 -22.70 -12.52
N ASP A 80 -3.62 -23.38 -11.62
CA ASP A 80 -5.07 -23.57 -11.79
C ASP A 80 -5.86 -22.26 -11.57
N ALA A 81 -7.17 -22.26 -11.85
CA ALA A 81 -8.01 -21.08 -11.72
C ALA A 81 -8.15 -20.54 -10.29
N ALA A 82 -7.98 -21.38 -9.26
CA ALA A 82 -7.97 -20.94 -7.87
C ALA A 82 -6.61 -20.36 -7.50
N GLN A 83 -5.51 -20.98 -7.94
CA GLN A 83 -4.14 -20.47 -7.76
C GLN A 83 -3.91 -19.14 -8.47
N VAL A 84 -4.55 -18.89 -9.63
CA VAL A 84 -4.53 -17.58 -10.30
C VAL A 84 -5.16 -16.51 -9.40
N ARG A 85 -6.37 -16.77 -8.86
CA ARG A 85 -7.04 -15.89 -7.89
C ARG A 85 -6.24 -15.70 -6.61
N GLU A 86 -5.64 -16.77 -6.11
CA GLU A 86 -4.77 -16.78 -4.93
C GLU A 86 -3.66 -15.73 -5.11
N SER A 87 -2.86 -15.80 -6.18
CA SER A 87 -1.84 -14.76 -6.46
C SER A 87 -2.40 -13.36 -6.72
N ALA A 88 -3.57 -13.22 -7.34
CA ALA A 88 -4.16 -11.91 -7.58
C ALA A 88 -4.55 -11.22 -6.25
N ILE A 89 -5.08 -11.98 -5.30
CA ILE A 89 -5.43 -11.51 -3.94
C ILE A 89 -4.15 -11.28 -3.10
N GLU A 90 -3.14 -12.16 -3.20
CA GLU A 90 -1.81 -11.94 -2.58
C GLU A 90 -1.21 -10.60 -3.04
N THR A 91 -1.14 -10.39 -4.36
CA THR A 91 -0.57 -9.18 -4.98
C THR A 91 -1.35 -7.93 -4.58
N LEU A 92 -2.69 -8.00 -4.51
CA LEU A 92 -3.55 -6.91 -4.04
C LEU A 92 -3.23 -6.54 -2.59
N ALA A 93 -3.13 -7.53 -1.70
CA ALA A 93 -2.89 -7.30 -0.28
C ALA A 93 -1.50 -6.72 0.00
N GLU A 94 -0.47 -7.29 -0.63
CA GLU A 94 0.92 -6.81 -0.53
C GLU A 94 1.05 -5.38 -1.08
N ASN A 95 0.60 -5.13 -2.31
CA ASN A 95 0.71 -3.80 -2.93
C ASN A 95 -0.27 -2.76 -2.36
N LEU A 96 -1.29 -3.14 -1.59
CA LEU A 96 -2.07 -2.19 -0.80
C LEU A 96 -1.21 -1.55 0.30
N SER A 97 -0.35 -2.33 0.95
CA SER A 97 0.67 -1.78 1.84
C SER A 97 1.64 -0.93 1.03
N ASP A 98 2.34 -1.54 0.08
CA ASP A 98 3.60 -0.98 -0.40
C ASP A 98 3.41 0.08 -1.49
N SER A 99 2.34 -0.01 -2.29
CA SER A 99 2.07 0.96 -3.36
C SER A 99 0.91 1.92 -3.05
N VAL A 100 0.35 1.90 -1.83
CA VAL A 100 -0.73 2.80 -1.40
C VAL A 100 -0.60 3.30 0.03
N ILE A 101 -0.70 2.44 1.05
CA ILE A 101 -0.75 2.88 2.46
C ILE A 101 0.62 3.41 2.91
N ALA A 102 1.74 2.76 2.56
CA ALA A 102 3.07 3.18 2.96
C ALA A 102 3.49 4.54 2.38
N PRO A 103 3.32 4.83 1.07
CA PRO A 103 3.57 6.19 0.56
C PRO A 103 2.66 7.24 1.21
N LEU A 104 1.39 6.92 1.52
CA LEU A 104 0.49 7.85 2.22
C LEU A 104 0.86 8.06 3.69
N PHE A 105 1.35 7.03 4.38
CA PHE A 105 1.87 7.11 5.74
C PHE A 105 3.09 8.04 5.80
N TRP A 106 4.06 7.83 4.92
CA TRP A 106 5.25 8.68 4.85
C TRP A 106 4.94 10.10 4.33
N PHE A 107 3.89 10.27 3.51
CA PHE A 107 3.36 11.60 3.18
C PHE A 107 2.76 12.31 4.39
N ALA A 108 1.98 11.63 5.22
CA ALA A 108 1.37 12.22 6.42
C ALA A 108 2.43 12.64 7.46
N LEU A 109 3.55 11.91 7.55
CA LEU A 109 4.61 12.18 8.52
C LEU A 109 5.65 13.22 8.04
N LEU A 110 6.06 13.15 6.77
CA LEU A 110 7.20 13.92 6.23
C LEU A 110 6.90 14.64 4.90
N GLY A 111 5.63 14.69 4.48
CA GLY A 111 5.21 15.29 3.20
C GLY A 111 5.73 14.54 1.97
N LEU A 112 5.78 15.24 0.83
CA LEU A 112 6.28 14.68 -0.44
C LEU A 112 7.69 14.04 -0.33
N PRO A 113 8.67 14.61 0.42
CA PRO A 113 9.97 13.97 0.62
C PRO A 113 9.88 12.56 1.21
N GLY A 114 9.02 12.34 2.22
CA GLY A 114 8.84 11.02 2.82
C GLY A 114 8.24 10.00 1.85
N ALA A 115 7.16 10.39 1.18
CA ALA A 115 6.51 9.53 0.18
C ALA A 115 7.47 9.17 -0.97
N ALA A 116 8.28 10.13 -1.43
CA ALA A 116 9.28 9.92 -2.48
C ALA A 116 10.44 9.03 -2.00
N LEU A 117 10.95 9.23 -0.78
CA LEU A 117 11.99 8.39 -0.17
C LEU A 117 11.52 6.94 -0.04
N TYR A 118 10.30 6.74 0.49
CA TYR A 118 9.70 5.42 0.59
C TYR A 118 9.56 4.76 -0.79
N ARG A 119 8.98 5.47 -1.76
CA ARG A 119 8.77 4.90 -3.10
C ARG A 119 10.09 4.59 -3.80
N PHE A 120 11.14 5.37 -3.54
CA PHE A 120 12.49 5.08 -4.02
C PHE A 120 13.06 3.80 -3.40
N ALA A 121 12.98 3.63 -2.07
CA ALA A 121 13.45 2.41 -1.40
C ALA A 121 12.73 1.15 -1.92
N ASN A 122 11.41 1.21 -2.02
CA ASN A 122 10.57 0.13 -2.53
C ASN A 122 10.86 -0.22 -4.00
N THR A 123 11.11 0.79 -4.83
CA THR A 123 11.54 0.57 -6.23
C THR A 123 12.97 0.01 -6.29
N ALA A 124 13.87 0.46 -5.43
CA ALA A 124 15.24 -0.01 -5.38
C ALA A 124 15.34 -1.48 -4.95
N ASP A 125 14.52 -1.94 -3.99
CA ASP A 125 14.43 -3.35 -3.64
C ASP A 125 13.89 -4.19 -4.81
N ALA A 126 12.75 -3.80 -5.40
CA ALA A 126 12.19 -4.49 -6.56
C ALA A 126 13.17 -4.55 -7.76
N MET A 127 14.05 -3.55 -7.91
CA MET A 127 15.08 -3.52 -8.95
C MET A 127 16.36 -4.29 -8.59
N TRP A 128 16.84 -4.27 -7.34
CA TRP A 128 18.17 -4.80 -6.95
C TRP A 128 18.12 -6.06 -6.08
N GLY A 129 16.95 -6.46 -5.57
CA GLY A 129 16.76 -7.63 -4.70
C GLY A 129 16.88 -8.99 -5.41
N TYR A 130 16.91 -9.04 -6.75
CA TYR A 130 17.12 -10.28 -7.49
C TYR A 130 18.58 -10.76 -7.40
N PRO A 131 18.86 -11.97 -6.89
CA PRO A 131 20.21 -12.52 -6.85
C PRO A 131 20.69 -12.87 -8.27
N GLY A 132 21.62 -12.08 -8.80
CA GLY A 132 22.26 -12.36 -10.09
C GLY A 132 23.21 -11.26 -10.54
N GLN A 133 24.18 -11.62 -11.38
CA GLN A 133 25.04 -10.62 -12.04
C GLN A 133 24.23 -9.88 -13.12
N ARG A 134 24.12 -8.56 -13.02
CA ARG A 134 23.59 -7.71 -14.10
C ARG A 134 24.74 -6.93 -14.72
N GLY A 135 24.99 -7.17 -16.02
CA GLY A 135 26.06 -6.52 -16.76
C GLY A 135 27.47 -6.84 -16.23
N GLY A 136 27.70 -8.07 -15.76
CA GLY A 136 29.00 -8.51 -15.22
C GLY A 136 29.37 -7.94 -13.86
N ARG A 137 28.45 -7.28 -13.15
CA ARG A 137 28.67 -6.78 -11.77
C ARG A 137 27.80 -7.54 -10.78
N ASP A 138 28.36 -7.83 -9.61
CA ASP A 138 27.64 -8.41 -8.49
C ASP A 138 26.86 -7.33 -7.73
N TRP A 139 25.52 -7.43 -7.77
CA TRP A 139 24.62 -6.49 -7.11
C TRP A 139 24.16 -6.96 -5.71
N GLN A 140 24.58 -8.15 -5.24
CA GLN A 140 24.07 -8.75 -4.01
C GLN A 140 24.20 -7.86 -2.76
N TRP A 141 25.26 -7.06 -2.67
CA TRP A 141 25.47 -6.15 -1.54
C TRP A 141 24.54 -4.92 -1.59
N ALA A 142 24.36 -4.31 -2.76
CA ALA A 142 23.42 -3.22 -2.96
C ALA A 142 21.96 -3.66 -2.74
N GLY A 143 21.60 -4.85 -3.25
CA GLY A 143 20.29 -5.48 -3.02
C GLY A 143 20.00 -5.68 -1.53
N LYS A 144 20.96 -6.20 -0.75
CA LYS A 144 20.80 -6.39 0.71
C LYS A 144 20.56 -5.07 1.48
N TRP A 145 21.18 -3.97 1.05
CA TRP A 145 20.94 -2.66 1.69
C TRP A 145 19.60 -2.04 1.28
N ALA A 146 19.20 -2.18 0.01
CA ALA A 146 17.88 -1.76 -0.45
C ALA A 146 16.75 -2.53 0.24
N ALA A 147 16.86 -3.86 0.29
CA ALA A 147 15.90 -4.74 0.99
C ALA A 147 15.75 -4.36 2.48
N ARG A 148 16.86 -4.11 3.19
CA ARG A 148 16.83 -3.66 4.59
C ARG A 148 16.19 -2.28 4.76
N ALA A 149 16.42 -1.37 3.82
CA ALA A 149 15.83 -0.04 3.86
C ALA A 149 14.31 -0.09 3.63
N ASP A 150 13.84 -0.87 2.64
CA ASP A 150 12.41 -1.13 2.49
C ASP A 150 11.85 -1.82 3.74
N ASP A 151 12.47 -2.90 4.22
CA ASP A 151 11.96 -3.66 5.37
C ASP A 151 11.76 -2.79 6.63
N VAL A 152 12.66 -1.84 6.88
CA VAL A 152 12.53 -0.88 7.99
C VAL A 152 11.42 0.13 7.71
N LEU A 153 11.37 0.72 6.52
CA LEU A 153 10.39 1.74 6.16
C LEU A 153 8.96 1.20 5.98
N SER A 154 8.83 -0.08 5.62
CA SER A 154 7.58 -0.83 5.45
C SER A 154 7.09 -1.46 6.77
N TRP A 155 7.91 -1.51 7.82
CA TRP A 155 7.57 -2.17 9.09
C TRP A 155 6.27 -1.65 9.73
N LEU A 156 6.16 -0.34 9.92
CA LEU A 156 4.96 0.26 10.52
C LEU A 156 3.79 0.31 9.51
N PRO A 157 3.98 0.72 8.23
CA PRO A 157 2.93 0.68 7.22
C PRO A 157 2.27 -0.68 7.00
N ALA A 158 3.01 -1.80 6.99
CA ALA A 158 2.44 -3.12 6.77
C ALA A 158 1.51 -3.55 7.92
N ARG A 159 1.90 -3.24 9.16
CA ARG A 159 1.09 -3.48 10.37
C ARG A 159 -0.14 -2.58 10.41
N LEU A 160 0.03 -1.30 10.08
CA LEU A 160 -1.06 -0.34 9.90
C LEU A 160 -2.05 -0.81 8.82
N THR A 161 -1.57 -1.29 7.66
CA THR A 161 -2.42 -1.82 6.59
C THR A 161 -3.25 -3.00 7.08
N ALA A 162 -2.63 -3.94 7.80
CA ALA A 162 -3.34 -5.08 8.38
C ALA A 162 -4.39 -4.65 9.43
N LEU A 163 -4.09 -3.63 10.25
CA LEU A 163 -5.08 -3.06 11.18
C LEU A 163 -6.26 -2.40 10.42
N LEU A 164 -6.00 -1.62 9.37
CA LEU A 164 -7.02 -1.01 8.54
C LEU A 164 -7.92 -2.06 7.86
N LEU A 165 -7.35 -3.17 7.40
CA LEU A 165 -8.11 -4.31 6.87
C LEU A 165 -9.01 -4.94 7.95
N LEU A 166 -8.50 -5.16 9.17
CA LEU A 166 -9.30 -5.69 10.29
C LEU A 166 -10.44 -4.75 10.72
N LEU A 167 -10.27 -3.44 10.59
CA LEU A 167 -11.30 -2.44 10.88
C LEU A 167 -12.30 -2.25 9.72
N ALA A 168 -11.91 -2.59 8.49
CA ALA A 168 -12.74 -2.47 7.29
C ALA A 168 -13.84 -3.55 7.14
N ASN A 169 -13.84 -4.58 8.00
CA ASN A 169 -14.82 -5.67 7.95
C ASN A 169 -15.10 -6.31 9.33
N PRO A 170 -15.64 -5.55 10.31
CA PRO A 170 -15.86 -6.03 11.68
C PRO A 170 -16.82 -7.23 11.75
N ALA A 171 -17.78 -7.32 10.83
CA ALA A 171 -18.80 -8.37 10.80
C ALA A 171 -18.23 -9.77 10.52
N GLN A 172 -17.21 -9.89 9.66
CA GLN A 172 -16.64 -11.17 9.20
C GLN A 172 -15.36 -11.56 9.96
N GLY A 173 -15.35 -11.34 11.28
CA GLY A 173 -14.17 -11.67 12.10
C GLY A 173 -13.08 -10.59 12.13
N GLY A 174 -13.44 -9.33 11.84
CA GLY A 174 -12.59 -8.17 12.18
C GLY A 174 -12.32 -8.05 13.68
N TRP A 175 -11.58 -7.01 14.08
CA TRP A 175 -10.87 -6.92 15.37
C TRP A 175 -11.56 -7.59 16.58
N ARG A 176 -11.00 -8.74 17.02
CA ARG A 176 -11.40 -9.50 18.22
C ARG A 176 -10.17 -9.79 19.09
N ARG A 177 -10.41 -10.15 20.35
CA ARG A 177 -9.34 -10.58 21.28
C ARG A 177 -8.62 -11.80 20.69
N GLY A 178 -7.30 -11.69 20.53
CA GLY A 178 -6.45 -12.74 19.94
C GLY A 178 -6.24 -12.64 18.42
N THR A 179 -7.05 -11.88 17.66
CA THR A 179 -6.89 -11.76 16.20
C THR A 179 -5.50 -11.25 15.81
N TRP A 180 -4.95 -10.28 16.54
CA TRP A 180 -3.60 -9.75 16.27
C TRP A 180 -2.48 -10.78 16.52
N GLN A 181 -2.65 -11.69 17.48
CA GLN A 181 -1.69 -12.76 17.76
C GLN A 181 -1.75 -13.83 16.67
N GLN A 182 -2.96 -14.25 16.28
CA GLN A 182 -3.18 -15.17 15.16
C GLN A 182 -2.63 -14.60 13.84
N LEU A 183 -2.90 -13.32 13.58
CA LEU A 183 -2.39 -12.58 12.43
C LEU A 183 -0.85 -12.57 12.43
N GLY A 184 -0.21 -12.22 13.54
CA GLY A 184 1.25 -12.23 13.66
C GLY A 184 1.86 -13.62 13.48
N ALA A 185 1.19 -14.68 13.92
CA ALA A 185 1.62 -16.07 13.73
C ALA A 185 1.49 -16.55 12.27
N GLN A 186 0.49 -16.05 11.52
CA GLN A 186 0.37 -16.30 10.09
C GLN A 186 1.38 -15.46 9.28
N ALA A 187 1.52 -14.17 9.59
CA ALA A 187 2.41 -13.24 8.90
C ALA A 187 3.88 -13.68 8.95
N ARG A 188 4.34 -14.27 10.07
CA ARG A 188 5.71 -14.81 10.21
C ARG A 188 6.03 -16.01 9.32
N LYS A 189 5.05 -16.55 8.58
CA LYS A 189 5.28 -17.65 7.62
C LYS A 189 5.78 -17.16 6.26
N THR A 190 5.60 -15.88 5.92
CA THR A 190 6.14 -15.34 4.67
C THR A 190 7.62 -14.99 4.83
N PRO A 191 8.43 -15.09 3.76
CA PRO A 191 9.83 -14.65 3.79
C PRO A 191 10.01 -13.16 4.12
N SER A 192 9.11 -12.29 3.64
CA SER A 192 9.09 -10.87 4.02
C SER A 192 8.56 -10.72 5.45
N PRO A 193 9.21 -9.93 6.33
CA PRO A 193 8.71 -9.60 7.67
C PRO A 193 7.50 -8.65 7.66
N ASN A 194 7.13 -8.13 6.48
CA ASN A 194 6.14 -7.09 6.28
C ASN A 194 4.96 -7.55 5.42
N GLY A 195 5.19 -8.03 4.19
CA GLY A 195 4.12 -8.43 3.26
C GLY A 195 3.13 -9.45 3.83
N GLY A 196 3.60 -10.34 4.71
CA GLY A 196 2.77 -11.31 5.43
C GLY A 196 1.65 -10.70 6.28
N TRP A 197 1.77 -9.45 6.76
CA TRP A 197 0.76 -8.80 7.58
C TRP A 197 -0.54 -8.49 6.81
N PRO A 198 -0.54 -7.68 5.73
CA PRO A 198 -1.76 -7.43 4.96
C PRO A 198 -2.27 -8.69 4.25
N MET A 199 -1.39 -9.58 3.80
CA MET A 199 -1.76 -10.85 3.18
C MET A 199 -2.51 -11.77 4.16
N ALA A 200 -1.97 -11.98 5.36
CA ALA A 200 -2.63 -12.83 6.35
C ALA A 200 -3.93 -12.22 6.88
N ALA A 201 -4.01 -10.89 7.02
CA ALA A 201 -5.26 -10.22 7.36
C ALA A 201 -6.33 -10.45 6.28
N THR A 202 -5.94 -10.37 5.00
CA THR A 202 -6.83 -10.63 3.87
C THR A 202 -7.30 -12.09 3.84
N ALA A 203 -6.39 -13.06 3.99
CA ALA A 203 -6.73 -14.49 4.03
C ALA A 203 -7.72 -14.83 5.17
N LEU A 204 -7.52 -14.26 6.37
CA LEU A 204 -8.38 -14.47 7.52
C LEU A 204 -9.78 -13.84 7.32
N LEU A 205 -9.84 -12.60 6.84
CA LEU A 205 -11.10 -11.86 6.65
C LEU A 205 -11.95 -12.33 5.47
N LEU A 206 -11.35 -12.95 4.45
CA LEU A 206 -12.05 -13.52 3.29
C LEU A 206 -12.42 -14.99 3.48
N GLY A 207 -11.98 -15.62 4.58
CA GLY A 207 -12.20 -17.04 4.83
C GLY A 207 -11.59 -17.95 3.76
N CYS A 208 -10.48 -17.54 3.13
CA CYS A 208 -9.79 -18.32 2.10
C CYS A 208 -8.31 -18.52 2.42
N ARG A 209 -7.75 -19.59 1.86
CA ARG A 209 -6.30 -19.84 1.86
C ARG A 209 -5.63 -18.89 0.86
N LEU A 210 -4.48 -18.36 1.26
CA LEU A 210 -3.51 -17.71 0.36
C LEU A 210 -2.16 -18.41 0.52
N GLY A 211 -1.43 -18.63 -0.57
CA GLY A 211 -0.15 -19.33 -0.50
C GLY A 211 0.61 -19.37 -1.81
N LYS A 212 1.94 -19.43 -1.67
CA LYS A 212 2.88 -19.66 -2.75
C LYS A 212 3.43 -21.09 -2.61
N PRO A 213 3.17 -22.00 -3.58
CA PRO A 213 3.65 -23.37 -3.55
C PRO A 213 5.16 -23.46 -3.28
N GLY A 214 5.55 -24.32 -2.34
CA GLY A 214 6.95 -24.49 -1.93
C GLY A 214 7.54 -23.37 -1.06
N ALA A 215 6.78 -22.32 -0.71
CA ALA A 215 7.25 -21.21 0.11
C ALA A 215 6.44 -21.02 1.41
N TYR A 216 5.12 -20.79 1.32
CA TYR A 216 4.27 -20.56 2.50
C TYR A 216 2.80 -20.83 2.21
N VAL A 217 2.03 -21.05 3.30
CA VAL A 217 0.56 -21.10 3.26
C VAL A 217 -0.02 -20.34 4.46
N LEU A 218 -0.84 -19.33 4.16
CA LEU A 218 -1.62 -18.53 5.08
C LEU A 218 -3.04 -19.08 5.17
N HIS A 219 -3.60 -19.11 6.38
CA HIS A 219 -4.94 -19.66 6.65
C HIS A 219 -5.16 -21.08 6.05
N PRO A 220 -4.27 -22.06 6.32
CA PRO A 220 -4.25 -23.35 5.60
C PRO A 220 -5.50 -24.23 5.76
N GLN A 221 -6.33 -23.98 6.77
CA GLN A 221 -7.59 -24.70 7.01
C GLN A 221 -8.76 -24.19 6.14
N ALA A 222 -8.60 -23.03 5.49
CA ALA A 222 -9.62 -22.43 4.66
C ALA A 222 -9.61 -23.01 3.23
N PRO A 223 -10.76 -22.96 2.51
CA PRO A 223 -10.83 -23.37 1.11
C PRO A 223 -9.99 -22.46 0.20
N ALA A 224 -9.70 -22.95 -1.00
CA ALA A 224 -9.10 -22.14 -2.06
C ALA A 224 -10.07 -21.03 -2.52
N PRO A 225 -9.57 -19.85 -2.93
CA PRO A 225 -10.41 -18.70 -3.25
C PRO A 225 -11.32 -18.96 -4.46
N GLN A 226 -12.57 -18.53 -4.34
CA GLN A 226 -13.60 -18.56 -5.39
C GLN A 226 -13.73 -17.15 -6.02
N PRO A 227 -14.47 -16.97 -7.13
CA PRO A 227 -14.64 -15.65 -7.78
C PRO A 227 -15.11 -14.54 -6.83
N ALA A 228 -15.94 -14.89 -5.84
CA ALA A 228 -16.44 -13.95 -4.84
C ALA A 228 -15.32 -13.33 -3.98
N GLN A 229 -14.28 -14.10 -3.61
CA GLN A 229 -13.18 -13.58 -2.81
C GLN A 229 -12.37 -12.51 -3.54
N THR A 230 -12.21 -12.57 -4.87
CA THR A 230 -11.51 -11.51 -5.62
C THR A 230 -12.25 -10.19 -5.52
N ALA A 231 -13.58 -10.20 -5.70
CA ALA A 231 -14.42 -9.01 -5.55
C ALA A 231 -14.46 -8.49 -4.09
N GLN A 232 -14.53 -9.39 -3.11
CA GLN A 232 -14.49 -9.04 -1.69
C GLN A 232 -13.14 -8.45 -1.29
N ALA A 233 -12.01 -8.96 -1.82
CA ALA A 233 -10.68 -8.43 -1.59
C ALA A 233 -10.55 -6.99 -2.10
N LEU A 234 -11.03 -6.72 -3.32
CA LEU A 234 -11.05 -5.37 -3.91
C LEU A 234 -11.90 -4.39 -3.07
N ALA A 235 -13.06 -4.83 -2.60
CA ALA A 235 -13.92 -4.04 -1.72
C ALA A 235 -13.27 -3.78 -0.35
N LEU A 236 -12.63 -4.81 0.25
CA LEU A 236 -11.93 -4.72 1.53
C LEU A 236 -10.75 -3.74 1.45
N ALA A 237 -9.92 -3.85 0.42
CA ALA A 237 -8.81 -2.93 0.16
C ALA A 237 -9.28 -1.48 -0.04
N GLY A 238 -10.38 -1.28 -0.77
CA GLY A 238 -10.98 0.04 -0.97
C GLY A 238 -11.50 0.67 0.33
N ARG A 239 -12.11 -0.13 1.22
CA ARG A 239 -12.54 0.30 2.56
C ARG A 239 -11.36 0.63 3.48
N ALA A 240 -10.31 -0.19 3.48
CA ALA A 240 -9.10 0.06 4.26
C ALA A 240 -8.42 1.39 3.85
N LEU A 241 -8.36 1.68 2.55
CA LEU A 241 -7.91 2.98 2.04
C LEU A 241 -8.84 4.13 2.47
N ALA A 242 -10.16 3.95 2.41
CA ALA A 242 -11.11 4.97 2.85
C ALA A 242 -10.99 5.27 4.36
N LEU A 243 -10.79 4.25 5.20
CA LEU A 243 -10.52 4.41 6.63
C LEU A 243 -9.23 5.19 6.90
N TRP A 244 -8.16 4.90 6.13
CA TRP A 244 -6.90 5.66 6.24
C TRP A 244 -7.09 7.14 5.87
N LEU A 245 -7.77 7.42 4.76
CA LEU A 245 -8.03 8.79 4.31
C LEU A 245 -8.90 9.56 5.32
N LEU A 246 -9.90 8.89 5.91
CA LEU A 246 -10.74 9.47 6.98
C LEU A 246 -9.91 9.77 8.24
N ALA A 247 -9.06 8.84 8.69
CA ALA A 247 -8.20 9.05 9.85
C ALA A 247 -7.21 10.21 9.63
N ALA A 248 -6.59 10.29 8.45
CA ALA A 248 -5.70 11.39 8.08
C ALA A 248 -6.44 12.74 8.03
N TRP A 249 -7.66 12.78 7.49
CA TRP A 249 -8.49 13.98 7.46
C TRP A 249 -8.89 14.45 8.87
N LEU A 250 -9.34 13.52 9.73
CA LEU A 250 -9.68 13.83 11.13
C LEU A 250 -8.48 14.37 11.90
N LEU A 251 -7.29 13.77 11.74
CA LEU A 251 -6.06 14.26 12.37
C LEU A 251 -5.70 15.67 11.89
N ALA A 252 -5.77 15.93 10.57
CA ALA A 252 -5.51 17.26 10.02
C ALA A 252 -6.51 18.31 10.52
N ALA A 253 -7.79 17.96 10.63
CA ALA A 253 -8.83 18.83 11.19
C ALA A 253 -8.57 19.16 12.67
N LEU A 254 -8.21 18.18 13.49
CA LEU A 254 -7.86 18.38 14.90
C LEU A 254 -6.64 19.30 15.07
N CYS A 255 -5.58 19.09 14.28
CA CYS A 255 -4.41 19.98 14.28
C CYS A 255 -4.77 21.42 13.87
N GLY A 256 -5.64 21.59 12.86
CA GLY A 256 -6.14 22.89 12.43
C GLY A 256 -6.95 23.62 13.52
N LEU A 257 -7.87 22.91 14.17
CA LEU A 257 -8.65 23.43 15.30
C LEU A 257 -7.77 23.85 16.48
N TRP A 258 -6.76 23.03 16.82
CA TRP A 258 -5.81 23.35 17.89
C TRP A 258 -4.95 24.59 17.57
N ALA A 259 -4.46 24.71 16.33
CA ALA A 259 -3.71 25.90 15.89
C ALA A 259 -4.57 27.17 15.93
N LEU A 260 -5.84 27.09 15.53
CA LEU A 260 -6.79 28.20 15.65
C LEU A 260 -7.01 28.61 17.11
N ALA A 261 -7.27 27.65 18.00
CA ALA A 261 -7.45 27.91 19.43
C ALA A 261 -6.21 28.55 20.08
N ALA A 262 -5.02 28.05 19.78
CA ALA A 262 -3.75 28.64 20.24
C ALA A 262 -3.59 30.09 19.74
N SER A 263 -3.90 30.36 18.46
CA SER A 263 -3.82 31.70 17.89
C SER A 263 -4.82 32.70 18.51
N ALA A 264 -5.99 32.23 18.95
CA ALA A 264 -6.98 33.04 19.65
C ALA A 264 -6.52 33.36 21.09
N SER A 265 -5.96 32.38 21.79
CA SER A 265 -5.44 32.57 23.16
C SER A 265 -4.30 33.58 23.23
N VAL A 266 -3.42 33.65 22.21
CA VAL A 266 -2.35 34.65 22.15
C VAL A 266 -2.91 36.05 21.91
N LYS A 267 -3.95 36.19 21.08
CA LYS A 267 -4.60 37.48 20.79
C LYS A 267 -5.47 38.02 21.92
N GLY A 268 -5.93 37.17 22.84
CA GLY A 268 -6.69 37.57 24.03
C GLY A 268 -5.82 37.92 25.25
N ALA A 269 -4.49 37.78 25.13
CA ALA A 269 -3.52 38.09 26.18
C ALA A 269 -2.67 39.35 25.89
N LEU A 270 -3.04 40.09 24.84
CA LEU A 270 -2.44 41.35 24.36
C LEU A 270 -3.51 42.44 24.34
#